data_AF-A0A1F5ARK0-F1
#
_entry.id   AF-A0A1F5ARK0-F1
#
_cell.length_a   1.000
_cell.length_b   1.000
_cell.length_c   1.000
_cell.angle_alpha   90.00
_cell.angle_beta   90.00
_cell.angle_gamma   90.00
#
_symmetry.space_group_name_H-M   'P 1'
#
loop_
_entity.id
_entity.type
_entity.pdbx_description
1 polymer ?
#
loop_
_entity_poly.entity_id
_entity_poly.type
_entity_poly.pdbx_seq_one_letter_code
_entity_poly.pdbx_strand_id
1 'polypeptide(L)'
;MDLFGAAKLLERTGERERSALFMRRALEGRLSEEIAVLAKMKLASHFKRNRDWAKAISLWQEMTSLNQVTCYRELAIYYEHRERDYEKARQAAEEGLTAAAGASKSLEKDFSHRLERLKHKIERKSTGKDTK
;
A
#
# COMPACT_ATOMS: atom_id res chain seq x y z
N MET A 1 6.78 10.28 -27.38
CA MET A 1 6.86 9.46 -26.16
C MET A 1 6.18 10.23 -25.05
N ASP A 2 5.15 9.68 -24.42
CA ASP A 2 4.47 10.34 -23.30
C ASP A 2 5.30 10.26 -22.00
N LEU A 3 4.88 11.03 -20.99
CA LEU A 3 5.59 11.13 -19.70
C LEU A 3 5.60 9.78 -18.94
N PHE A 4 4.58 8.96 -19.10
CA PHE A 4 4.51 7.64 -18.46
C PHE A 4 5.51 6.65 -19.08
N GLY A 5 5.62 6.64 -20.41
CA GLY A 5 6.60 5.85 -21.15
C GLY A 5 8.04 6.25 -20.82
N ALA A 6 8.31 7.56 -20.70
CA ALA A 6 9.60 8.06 -20.25
C ALA A 6 9.92 7.63 -18.80
N ALA A 7 8.94 7.68 -17.89
CA ALA A 7 9.11 7.19 -16.52
C ALA A 7 9.48 5.69 -16.47
N LYS A 8 8.86 4.86 -17.32
CA LYS A 8 9.15 3.43 -17.41
C LYS A 8 10.55 3.14 -17.95
N LEU A 9 11.04 3.94 -18.90
CA LEU A 9 12.41 3.82 -19.40
C LEU A 9 13.43 4.15 -18.31
N LEU A 10 13.19 5.23 -17.56
CA LEU A 10 14.05 5.65 -16.45
C LEU A 10 14.13 4.61 -15.32
N GLU A 11 13.06 3.84 -15.06
CA GLU A 11 13.16 2.73 -14.11
C GLU A 11 14.10 1.63 -14.57
N ARG A 12 14.12 1.32 -15.88
CA ARG A 12 15.00 0.31 -16.45
C ARG A 12 16.47 0.71 -16.37
N THR A 13 16.76 2.01 -16.44
CA THR A 13 18.12 2.55 -16.29
C THR A 13 18.51 2.83 -14.84
N GLY A 14 17.61 2.59 -13.88
CA GLY A 14 17.86 2.79 -12.44
C GLY A 14 17.62 4.22 -11.94
N GLU A 15 17.21 5.14 -12.81
CA GLU A 15 16.93 6.56 -12.51
C GLU A 15 15.57 6.76 -11.83
N ARG A 16 15.40 6.14 -10.67
CA ARG A 16 14.12 6.04 -9.94
C ARG A 16 13.55 7.38 -9.49
N GLU A 17 14.40 8.33 -9.10
CA GLU A 17 13.98 9.68 -8.71
C GLU A 17 13.37 10.45 -9.89
N ARG A 18 14.03 10.41 -11.05
CA ARG A 18 13.53 11.01 -12.28
C ARG A 18 12.27 10.31 -12.78
N SER A 19 12.21 8.98 -12.67
CA SER A 19 10.99 8.23 -12.97
C SER A 19 9.80 8.72 -12.14
N ALA A 20 9.97 8.89 -10.82
CA ALA A 20 8.92 9.39 -9.95
C ALA A 20 8.47 10.82 -10.32
N LEU A 21 9.41 11.70 -10.69
CA LEU A 21 9.07 13.04 -11.18
C LEU A 21 8.20 12.98 -12.44
N PHE A 22 8.59 12.17 -13.43
CA PHE A 22 7.83 12.03 -14.67
C PHE A 22 6.46 11.40 -14.43
N MET A 23 6.37 10.46 -13.50
CA MET A 23 5.12 9.81 -13.11
C MET A 23 4.13 10.80 -12.47
N ARG A 24 4.63 11.69 -11.60
CA ARG A 24 3.82 12.76 -11.00
C ARG A 24 3.27 13.69 -12.07
N ARG A 25 4.14 14.13 -13.00
CA ARG A 25 3.74 15.02 -14.09
C ARG A 25 2.77 14.34 -15.07
N ALA A 26 2.90 13.03 -15.28
CA ALA A 26 1.94 12.26 -16.08
C ALA A 26 0.54 12.29 -15.44
N LEU A 27 0.45 12.16 -14.11
CA LEU A 27 -0.82 12.21 -13.36
C LEU A 27 -1.50 13.59 -13.37
N GLU A 28 -0.78 14.67 -13.66
CA GLU A 28 -1.35 16.01 -13.86
C GLU A 28 -2.06 16.13 -15.23
N GLY A 29 -1.77 15.22 -16.16
CA GLY A 29 -2.39 15.16 -17.48
C GLY A 29 -3.62 14.26 -17.54
N ARG A 30 -4.16 14.08 -18.75
CA ARG A 30 -5.23 13.10 -19.01
C ARG A 30 -4.61 11.72 -19.23
N LEU A 31 -4.67 10.87 -18.21
CA LEU A 31 -4.36 9.44 -18.31
C LEU A 31 -5.65 8.61 -18.29
N SER A 32 -5.60 7.42 -18.88
CA SER A 32 -6.61 6.41 -18.57
C SER A 32 -6.50 6.00 -17.10
N GLU A 33 -7.60 5.50 -16.54
CA GLU A 33 -7.64 5.05 -15.14
C GLU A 33 -6.59 3.96 -14.87
N GLU A 34 -6.44 3.00 -15.78
CA GLU A 34 -5.43 1.93 -15.67
C GLU A 34 -4.00 2.49 -15.58
N ILE A 35 -3.66 3.45 -16.45
CA ILE A 35 -2.32 4.08 -16.43
C ILE A 35 -2.13 4.91 -15.17
N ALA A 36 -3.18 5.61 -14.71
CA ALA A 36 -3.13 6.38 -13.47
C ALA A 36 -2.91 5.46 -12.25
N VAL A 37 -3.54 4.29 -12.19
CA VAL A 37 -3.30 3.29 -11.14
C VAL A 37 -1.86 2.82 -11.15
N LEU A 38 -1.32 2.44 -12.32
CA LEU A 38 0.08 2.01 -12.44
C LEU A 38 1.07 3.10 -12.01
N ALA A 39 0.77 4.35 -12.37
CA ALA A 39 1.56 5.52 -11.98
C ALA A 39 1.56 5.75 -10.47
N LYS A 40 0.39 5.70 -9.83
CA LYS A 40 0.22 5.85 -8.37
C LYS A 40 0.89 4.71 -7.60
N MET A 41 0.77 3.47 -8.05
CA MET A 41 1.46 2.31 -7.44
C MET A 41 2.98 2.50 -7.43
N LYS A 42 3.54 3.00 -8.53
CA LYS A 42 4.98 3.29 -8.66
C LYS A 42 5.41 4.42 -7.74
N LEU A 43 4.64 5.51 -7.68
CA LEU A 43 4.89 6.61 -6.74
C LEU A 43 4.82 6.17 -5.28
N ALA A 44 3.83 5.35 -4.91
CA ALA A 44 3.71 4.85 -3.54
C ALA A 44 4.92 3.98 -3.15
N SER A 45 5.39 3.12 -4.07
CA SER A 45 6.62 2.34 -3.88
C SER A 45 7.86 3.23 -3.73
N HIS A 46 7.98 4.26 -4.57
CA HIS A 46 9.05 5.25 -4.46
C HIS A 46 9.05 5.95 -3.09
N PHE A 47 7.90 6.46 -2.65
CA PHE A 47 7.78 7.13 -1.35
C PHE A 47 8.08 6.21 -0.17
N LYS A 48 7.57 4.97 -0.20
CA LYS A 48 7.90 3.93 0.79
C LYS A 48 9.41 3.73 0.91
N ARG A 49 10.13 3.65 -0.22
CA ARG A 49 11.59 3.45 -0.23
C ARG A 49 12.35 4.64 0.33
N ASN A 50 11.87 5.85 0.05
CA ASN A 50 12.41 7.10 0.58
C ASN A 50 11.90 7.43 1.99
N ARG A 51 11.14 6.51 2.63
CA ARG A 51 10.54 6.66 3.97
C ARG A 51 9.59 7.85 4.09
N ASP A 52 9.06 8.35 2.97
CA ASP A 52 7.99 9.34 2.94
C ASP A 52 6.64 8.63 3.10
N TRP A 53 6.39 8.16 4.33
CA TRP A 53 5.24 7.31 4.63
C TRP A 53 3.92 8.04 4.42
N ALA A 54 3.84 9.32 4.76
CA ALA A 54 2.63 10.11 4.60
C ALA A 54 2.13 10.08 3.15
N LYS A 55 3.01 10.32 2.17
CA LYS A 55 2.64 10.27 0.75
C LYS A 55 2.37 8.85 0.26
N ALA A 56 3.10 7.85 0.75
CA ALA A 56 2.84 6.45 0.39
C ALA A 56 1.45 5.98 0.86
N ILE A 57 1.10 6.29 2.11
CA ILE A 57 -0.19 5.95 2.73
C ILE A 57 -1.34 6.64 2.00
N SER A 58 -1.21 7.94 1.71
CA SER A 58 -2.23 8.69 0.97
C SER A 58 -2.54 8.04 -0.37
N LEU A 59 -1.51 7.59 -1.11
CA LEU A 59 -1.71 6.90 -2.38
C LEU A 59 -2.32 5.51 -2.19
N TRP A 60 -1.89 4.73 -1.20
CA TRP A 60 -2.49 3.42 -0.93
C TRP A 60 -3.97 3.53 -0.56
N GLN A 61 -4.35 4.49 0.29
CA GLN A 61 -5.75 4.74 0.67
C GLN A 61 -6.61 5.19 -0.50
N GLU A 62 -6.04 5.97 -1.43
CA GLU A 62 -6.74 6.30 -2.66
C GLU A 62 -6.97 5.05 -3.50
N MET A 63 -5.94 4.21 -3.68
CA MET A 63 -6.01 3.03 -4.54
C MET A 63 -6.83 1.87 -3.94
N THR A 64 -7.05 1.83 -2.62
CA THR A 64 -7.98 0.84 -2.02
C THR A 64 -9.41 1.02 -2.51
N SER A 65 -9.84 2.27 -2.79
CA SER A 65 -11.15 2.56 -3.40
C SER A 65 -11.29 2.01 -4.84
N LEU A 66 -10.15 1.74 -5.50
CA LEU A 66 -10.07 1.17 -6.84
C LEU A 66 -9.81 -0.35 -6.82
N ASN A 67 -10.16 -1.01 -5.70
CA ASN A 67 -9.97 -2.44 -5.47
C ASN A 67 -8.53 -2.94 -5.69
N GLN A 68 -7.52 -2.09 -5.49
CA GLN A 68 -6.12 -2.49 -5.56
C GLN A 68 -5.73 -3.26 -4.30
N VAL A 69 -6.04 -4.57 -4.28
CA VAL A 69 -5.93 -5.46 -3.12
C VAL A 69 -4.56 -5.38 -2.41
N THR A 70 -3.49 -5.23 -3.19
CA THR A 70 -2.12 -5.13 -2.64
C THR A 70 -1.88 -3.88 -1.78
N CYS A 71 -2.67 -2.81 -1.96
CA CYS A 71 -2.58 -1.59 -1.15
C CYS A 71 -3.05 -1.82 0.29
N TYR A 72 -4.11 -2.63 0.49
CA TYR A 72 -4.55 -3.04 1.82
C TYR A 72 -3.43 -3.76 2.58
N ARG A 73 -2.64 -4.60 1.88
CA ARG A 73 -1.49 -5.30 2.47
C ARG A 73 -0.42 -4.33 2.96
N GLU A 74 -0.07 -3.34 2.14
CA GLU A 74 0.93 -2.33 2.51
C GLU A 74 0.46 -1.45 3.68
N LEU A 75 -0.82 -1.07 3.72
CA LEU A 75 -1.42 -0.36 4.85
C LEU A 75 -1.38 -1.19 6.13
N ALA A 76 -1.76 -2.47 6.06
CA ALA A 76 -1.73 -3.37 7.22
C ALA A 76 -0.29 -3.55 7.75
N ILE A 77 0.69 -3.70 6.86
CA ILE A 77 2.12 -3.75 7.24
C ILE A 77 2.56 -2.45 7.91
N TYR A 78 2.18 -1.31 7.35
CA TYR A 78 2.54 0.00 7.90
C TYR A 78 2.00 0.17 9.32
N TYR A 79 0.69 0.02 9.50
CA TYR A 79 0.06 0.18 10.81
C TYR A 79 0.57 -0.84 11.84
N GLU A 80 0.87 -2.07 11.41
CA GLU A 80 1.39 -3.11 12.30
C GLU A 80 2.82 -2.82 12.78
N HIS A 81 3.73 -2.47 11.85
CA HIS A 81 5.16 -2.43 12.15
C HIS A 81 5.70 -1.03 12.46
N ARG A 82 5.13 0.02 11.85
CA ARG A 82 5.58 1.41 12.01
C ARG A 82 4.81 2.11 13.12
N GLU A 83 3.49 2.15 13.03
CA GLU A 83 2.63 2.86 14.00
C GLU A 83 2.35 2.03 15.26
N ARG A 84 2.44 0.70 15.16
CA ARG A 84 1.97 -0.24 16.20
C ARG A 84 0.50 0.00 16.58
N ASP A 85 -0.28 0.46 15.61
CA ASP A 85 -1.72 0.60 15.67
C ASP A 85 -2.34 -0.70 15.13
N TYR A 86 -2.45 -1.68 16.02
CA TYR A 86 -2.89 -3.02 15.64
C TYR A 86 -4.36 -3.09 15.24
N GLU A 87 -5.20 -2.15 15.72
CA GLU A 87 -6.60 -2.06 15.32
C GLU A 87 -6.70 -1.57 13.87
N LYS A 88 -6.00 -0.50 13.49
CA LYS A 88 -5.95 -0.07 12.08
C LYS A 88 -5.31 -1.11 11.17
N ALA A 89 -4.29 -1.81 11.65
CA ALA A 89 -3.69 -2.90 10.90
C ALA A 89 -4.68 -4.05 10.67
N ARG A 90 -5.52 -4.37 11.68
CA ARG A 90 -6.55 -5.41 11.57
C ARG A 90 -7.61 -4.99 10.56
N GLN A 91 -8.15 -3.77 10.68
CA GLN A 91 -9.14 -3.24 9.77
C GLN A 91 -8.66 -3.30 8.30
N ALA A 92 -7.45 -2.81 8.02
CA ALA A 92 -6.90 -2.87 6.68
C ALA A 92 -6.73 -4.31 6.16
N ALA A 93 -6.39 -5.26 7.03
CA ALA A 93 -6.26 -6.67 6.67
C ALA A 93 -7.62 -7.37 6.47
N GLU A 94 -8.65 -6.99 7.22
CA GLU A 94 -10.04 -7.49 7.04
C GLU A 94 -10.60 -7.01 5.69
N GLU A 95 -10.50 -5.71 5.41
CA GLU A 95 -10.93 -5.13 4.13
C GLU A 95 -10.14 -5.74 2.96
N GLY A 96 -8.83 -5.93 3.13
CA GLY A 96 -7.97 -6.61 2.16
C GLY A 96 -8.36 -8.06 1.91
N LEU A 97 -8.75 -8.81 2.95
CA LEU A 97 -9.23 -10.19 2.83
C LEU A 97 -10.52 -10.26 2.03
N THR A 98 -11.48 -9.36 2.32
CA THR A 98 -12.73 -9.26 1.56
C THR A 98 -12.46 -8.91 0.09
N ALA A 99 -11.56 -7.96 -0.17
CA ALA A 99 -11.19 -7.58 -1.54
C ALA A 99 -10.40 -8.68 -2.29
N ALA A 100 -9.67 -9.53 -1.57
CA ALA A 100 -8.92 -10.64 -2.15
C ALA A 100 -9.80 -11.84 -2.53
N ALA A 101 -10.99 -11.95 -1.92
CA ALA A 101 -11.89 -13.09 -2.04
C ALA A 101 -12.21 -13.41 -3.51
N GLY A 102 -11.80 -14.59 -3.98
CA GLY A 102 -12.00 -15.04 -5.36
C GLY A 102 -11.07 -14.39 -6.39
N ALA A 103 -10.37 -13.30 -6.05
CA ALA A 103 -9.41 -12.62 -6.92
C ALA A 103 -7.98 -13.17 -6.75
N SER A 104 -7.58 -13.52 -5.52
CA SER A 104 -6.24 -14.04 -5.26
C SER A 104 -6.15 -14.89 -3.99
N LYS A 105 -6.12 -16.21 -4.15
CA LYS A 105 -5.90 -17.17 -3.05
C LYS A 105 -4.61 -16.90 -2.26
N SER A 106 -3.57 -16.39 -2.92
CA SER A 106 -2.31 -16.05 -2.24
C SER A 106 -2.48 -14.86 -1.30
N LEU A 107 -3.23 -13.83 -1.72
CA LEU A 107 -3.47 -12.66 -0.88
C LEU A 107 -4.46 -12.98 0.24
N GLU A 108 -5.50 -13.78 -0.03
CA GLU A 108 -6.40 -14.28 1.02
C GLU A 108 -5.63 -14.98 2.15
N LYS A 109 -4.69 -15.86 1.79
CA LYS A 109 -3.82 -16.53 2.78
C LYS A 109 -2.91 -15.56 3.53
N ASP A 110 -2.32 -14.58 2.85
CA ASP A 110 -1.48 -13.54 3.49
C ASP A 110 -2.27 -12.74 4.52
N PHE A 111 -3.47 -12.25 4.15
CA PHE A 111 -4.33 -11.50 5.07
C PHE A 111 -4.80 -12.36 6.24
N SER A 112 -5.20 -13.62 5.99
CA SER A 112 -5.66 -14.54 7.04
C SER A 112 -4.58 -14.76 8.10
N HIS A 113 -3.34 -15.07 7.68
CA HIS A 113 -2.21 -15.23 8.60
C HIS A 113 -1.87 -13.93 9.35
N ARG A 114 -2.04 -12.77 8.69
CA ARG A 114 -1.82 -11.47 9.33
C ARG A 114 -2.87 -11.19 10.40
N LEU A 115 -4.14 -11.49 10.14
CA LEU A 115 -5.23 -11.32 11.10
C LEU A 115 -5.04 -12.19 12.34
N GLU A 116 -4.63 -13.45 12.17
CA GLU A 116 -4.30 -14.33 13.29
C GLU A 116 -3.18 -13.74 14.16
N ARG A 117 -2.09 -13.29 13.53
CA ARG A 117 -0.99 -12.63 14.24
C ARG A 117 -1.43 -11.35 14.96
N LEU A 118 -2.28 -10.53 14.33
CA LEU A 118 -2.77 -9.28 14.90
C LEU A 118 -3.70 -9.52 16.09
N LYS A 119 -4.56 -10.55 16.02
CA LYS A 119 -5.41 -10.96 17.14
C LYS A 119 -4.59 -11.17 18.41
N HIS A 120 -3.53 -11.98 18.32
CA HIS A 120 -2.63 -12.22 19.46
C HIS A 120 -1.91 -10.95 19.96
N LYS A 121 -1.54 -10.04 19.06
CA LYS A 121 -0.92 -8.76 19.44
C LYS A 121 -1.89 -7.83 20.17
N ILE A 122 -3.16 -7.80 19.76
CA ILE A 122 -4.21 -7.01 20.38
C ILE A 122 -4.53 -7.56 21.77
N GLU A 123 -4.73 -8.87 21.90
CA GLU A 123 -4.97 -9.56 23.18
C GLU A 123 -3.84 -9.35 24.19
N ARG A 124 -2.58 -9.36 23.75
CA ARG A 124 -1.43 -9.05 24.61
C ARG A 124 -1.37 -7.58 25.03
N LYS A 125 -1.80 -6.67 24.15
CA LYS A 125 -1.80 -5.22 24.44
C LYS A 125 -2.96 -4.83 25.37
N SER A 126 -4.09 -5.54 25.32
CA SER A 126 -5.20 -5.33 26.25
C SER A 126 -4.89 -5.87 27.65
N THR A 127 -4.35 -7.09 27.76
CA THR A 127 -3.99 -7.69 29.06
C THR A 127 -2.80 -7.02 29.75
N GLY A 128 -1.89 -6.40 29.00
CA GLY A 128 -0.77 -5.62 29.54
C GLY A 128 -1.14 -4.20 30.01
N LYS A 129 -2.40 -3.76 29.86
CA LYS A 129 -2.85 -2.42 30.26
C LYS A 129 -3.38 -2.33 31.70
N ASP A 130 -3.51 -3.46 32.41
CA ASP A 130 -4.03 -3.53 33.79
C ASP A 130 -2.95 -3.35 34.88
N THR A 131 -1.74 -2.91 34.53
CA THR A 131 -0.69 -2.57 35.51
C THR A 131 -0.12 -1.18 35.24
N LYS A 132 -0.90 -0.15 35.57
CA LYS A 132 -0.35 1.16 35.89
C LYS A 132 -1.19 1.90 36.90
#